data_AF-A0A960Z0V1-F1
#
_entry.id   AF-A0A960Z0V1-F1
#
_cell.length_a   1.000
_cell.length_b   1.000
_cell.length_c   1.000
_cell.angle_alpha   90.00
_cell.angle_beta   90.00
_cell.angle_gamma   90.00
#
_symmetry.space_group_name_H-M   'P 1'
#
loop_
_entity.id
_entity.type
_entity.pdbx_description
1 polymer ?
#
loop_
_entity_poly.entity_id
_entity_poly.type
_entity_poly.pdbx_seq_one_letter_code
_entity_poly.pdbx_strand_id
1 'polypeptide(L)'
;MSERKSSRRKKIEKPREELSSDNSAPAAVKEPEEKRTVYPTTSISFVWDSLNTKRRINEDFKNEIIDLYYDIQKKPSAQIENLENKLEEYPDIQIFYNYLFTAYHLEEMDNKALEIAEKGAKKFPDYITGKILYIESCIQKNELNKIPDYLDEKYTYKELFPEKGIYHIFEILHFNYAMGKFLALSGEKEGAQKCMEDIKAIDPDCIFIKQLQKVIDKAAGVKFYQKVLRRFKKSS
;
A
#
# COMPACT_ATOMS: atom_id res chain seq x y z
N MET A 1 58.25 -31.78 -42.52
CA MET A 1 58.10 -31.65 -44.00
C MET A 1 56.70 -31.10 -44.24
N SER A 2 56.58 -29.80 -44.53
CA SER A 2 56.37 -29.24 -45.90
C SER A 2 55.09 -29.80 -46.53
N GLU A 3 54.12 -29.04 -47.02
CA GLU A 3 54.25 -27.76 -47.70
C GLU A 3 52.88 -27.09 -47.93
N ARG A 4 52.91 -25.76 -48.06
CA ARG A 4 51.84 -24.86 -48.50
C ARG A 4 51.65 -24.92 -50.02
N LYS A 5 50.49 -24.43 -50.52
CA LYS A 5 50.27 -23.56 -51.71
C LYS A 5 48.75 -23.35 -51.84
N SER A 6 48.13 -22.17 -51.74
CA SER A 6 48.34 -20.81 -52.31
C SER A 6 48.22 -20.74 -53.83
N SER A 7 47.14 -20.13 -54.33
CA SER A 7 47.08 -19.32 -55.57
C SER A 7 45.68 -18.65 -55.67
N ARG A 8 45.52 -17.35 -55.35
CA ARG A 8 45.61 -16.14 -56.21
C ARG A 8 44.44 -15.91 -57.22
N ARG A 9 43.55 -15.00 -56.78
CA ARG A 9 42.95 -13.82 -57.44
C ARG A 9 42.59 -13.88 -58.95
N LYS A 10 41.33 -13.53 -59.25
CA LYS A 10 41.01 -12.49 -60.24
C LYS A 10 39.90 -11.57 -59.75
N LYS A 11 40.19 -10.28 -59.94
CA LYS A 11 39.46 -9.06 -59.57
C LYS A 11 38.55 -8.72 -60.76
N ILE A 12 37.26 -8.46 -60.54
CA ILE A 12 36.39 -7.78 -61.52
C ILE A 12 35.74 -6.61 -60.80
N GLU A 13 35.80 -5.45 -61.47
CA GLU A 13 35.47 -4.12 -60.98
C GLU A 13 33.97 -3.83 -61.00
N LYS A 14 33.58 -2.88 -60.13
CA LYS A 14 32.23 -2.36 -59.89
C LYS A 14 31.64 -1.62 -61.10
N PRO A 15 30.31 -1.49 -61.13
CA PRO A 15 29.70 -0.18 -61.35
C PRO A 15 29.15 0.42 -60.05
N ARG A 16 29.30 1.75 -59.94
CA ARG A 16 28.64 2.62 -58.95
C ARG A 16 27.13 2.59 -59.24
N GLU A 17 26.33 2.27 -58.23
CA GLU A 17 24.93 2.68 -58.16
C GLU A 17 24.70 3.48 -56.88
N GLU A 18 23.77 4.40 -57.00
CA GLU A 18 23.61 5.63 -56.24
C GLU A 18 23.00 5.40 -54.86
N LEU A 19 23.20 6.39 -53.99
CA LEU A 19 22.58 6.48 -52.66
C LEU A 19 21.05 6.49 -52.77
N SER A 20 20.39 5.54 -52.12
CA SER A 20 19.09 5.80 -51.50
C SER A 20 19.10 5.23 -50.07
N SER A 21 18.79 6.11 -49.13
CA SER A 21 18.67 5.82 -47.71
C SER A 21 17.42 5.00 -47.45
N ASP A 22 17.55 3.80 -46.88
CA ASP A 22 16.46 3.18 -46.15
C ASP A 22 16.99 2.33 -45.00
N ASN A 23 17.00 2.94 -43.81
CA ASN A 23 17.21 2.26 -42.54
C ASN A 23 15.88 1.60 -42.14
N SER A 24 15.77 0.28 -42.31
CA SER A 24 14.74 -0.51 -41.61
C SER A 24 15.43 -1.56 -40.73
N ALA A 25 15.58 -1.22 -39.45
CA ALA A 25 15.92 -2.15 -38.39
C ALA A 25 14.73 -3.12 -38.13
N PRO A 26 14.99 -4.37 -37.73
CA PRO A 26 13.93 -5.35 -37.48
C PRO A 26 13.07 -4.94 -36.28
N ALA A 27 11.76 -5.04 -36.47
CA ALA A 27 10.72 -4.62 -35.54
C ALA A 27 10.86 -5.31 -34.17
N ALA A 28 11.07 -4.50 -33.13
CA ALA A 28 10.91 -4.91 -31.75
C ALA A 28 9.45 -5.32 -31.51
N VAL A 29 9.26 -6.53 -30.99
CA VAL A 29 8.00 -7.03 -30.47
C VAL A 29 7.57 -6.09 -29.33
N LYS A 30 6.52 -5.31 -29.55
CA LYS A 30 5.88 -4.51 -28.49
C LYS A 30 5.08 -5.46 -27.61
N GLU A 31 5.50 -5.64 -26.37
CA GLU A 31 4.64 -6.21 -25.34
C GLU A 31 3.40 -5.32 -25.15
N PRO A 32 2.21 -5.90 -24.86
CA PRO A 32 0.98 -5.14 -24.80
C PRO A 32 0.97 -4.24 -23.56
N GLU A 33 0.88 -2.93 -23.78
CA GLU A 33 0.61 -1.95 -22.72
C GLU A 33 -0.72 -2.29 -22.02
N GLU A 34 -0.61 -2.83 -20.81
CA GLU A 34 -1.75 -3.11 -19.95
C GLU A 34 -2.39 -1.76 -19.54
N LYS A 35 -3.63 -1.55 -19.99
CA LYS A 35 -4.36 -0.29 -19.84
C LYS A 35 -4.61 0.02 -18.36
N ARG A 36 -3.78 0.90 -17.78
CA ARG A 36 -4.07 1.57 -16.51
C ARG A 36 -5.30 2.45 -16.68
N THR A 37 -6.42 2.04 -16.08
CA THR A 37 -7.66 2.82 -16.09
C THR A 37 -7.52 4.02 -15.15
N VAL A 38 -7.25 5.19 -15.73
CA VAL A 38 -7.30 6.48 -15.03
C VAL A 38 -8.72 7.02 -15.14
N TYR A 39 -9.47 7.03 -14.04
CA TYR A 39 -10.77 7.71 -13.98
C TYR A 39 -10.56 9.13 -13.41
N PRO A 40 -10.88 10.20 -14.15
CA PRO A 40 -10.72 11.54 -13.65
C PRO A 40 -12.02 12.02 -13.00
N THR A 41 -12.01 12.19 -11.68
CA THR A 41 -12.93 13.10 -10.99
C THR A 41 -12.14 13.83 -9.90
N THR A 42 -11.88 15.12 -10.13
CA THR A 42 -11.22 16.04 -9.16
C THR A 42 -9.88 15.52 -8.60
N SER A 43 -8.88 15.50 -9.49
CA SER A 43 -7.43 15.48 -9.27
C SER A 43 -6.84 14.50 -8.26
N ILE A 44 -7.41 13.30 -8.12
CA ILE A 44 -6.77 12.20 -7.41
C ILE A 44 -6.68 11.01 -8.35
N SER A 45 -5.46 10.54 -8.59
CA SER A 45 -5.22 9.30 -9.36
C SER A 45 -4.87 8.15 -8.42
N PHE A 46 -5.37 6.95 -8.69
CA PHE A 46 -5.03 5.75 -7.92
C PHE A 46 -4.01 4.89 -8.68
N VAL A 47 -3.07 4.29 -7.96
CA VAL A 47 -2.06 3.37 -8.50
C VAL A 47 -2.12 2.05 -7.72
N TRP A 48 -1.82 0.94 -8.40
CA TRP A 48 -1.84 -0.41 -7.84
C TRP A 48 -0.47 -0.93 -7.41
N ASP A 49 0.61 -0.23 -7.80
CA ASP A 49 1.98 -0.55 -7.43
C ASP A 49 2.70 0.72 -6.94
N SER A 50 3.05 0.81 -5.66
CA SER A 50 3.93 1.88 -5.20
C SER A 50 4.84 1.43 -4.05
N LEU A 51 6.14 1.41 -4.33
CA LEU A 51 7.20 1.21 -3.33
C LEU A 51 7.71 2.55 -2.74
N ASN A 52 7.15 3.67 -3.19
CA ASN A 52 7.43 5.06 -2.76
C ASN A 52 8.88 5.35 -2.29
N THR A 53 9.88 4.87 -3.04
CA THR A 53 11.29 5.03 -2.69
C THR A 53 12.04 5.91 -3.71
N LYS A 54 13.08 6.61 -3.23
CA LYS A 54 14.02 7.35 -4.09
C LYS A 54 15.05 6.42 -4.77
N ARG A 55 15.12 5.14 -4.37
CA ARG A 55 16.08 4.18 -4.91
C ARG A 55 15.63 3.66 -6.27
N ARG A 56 16.61 3.39 -7.13
CA ARG A 56 16.37 2.62 -8.35
C ARG A 56 16.16 1.16 -7.96
N ILE A 57 14.95 0.67 -8.19
CA ILE A 57 14.57 -0.73 -7.97
C ILE A 57 14.55 -1.46 -9.32
N ASN A 58 15.22 -2.61 -9.41
CA ASN A 58 15.15 -3.50 -10.57
C ASN A 58 13.95 -4.46 -10.45
N GLU A 59 13.61 -5.15 -11.53
CA GLU A 59 12.48 -6.08 -11.53
C GLU A 59 12.68 -7.27 -10.57
N ASP A 60 13.90 -7.78 -10.46
CA ASP A 60 14.21 -8.89 -9.54
C ASP A 60 13.87 -8.55 -8.09
N PHE A 61 14.21 -7.33 -7.66
CA PHE A 61 13.89 -6.87 -6.30
C PHE A 61 12.39 -6.61 -6.11
N LYS A 62 11.66 -6.18 -7.16
CA LYS A 62 10.19 -6.10 -7.06
C LYS A 62 9.58 -7.48 -6.90
N ASN A 63 10.04 -8.45 -7.68
CA ASN A 63 9.58 -9.84 -7.57
C ASN A 63 9.87 -10.40 -6.18
N GLU A 64 11.04 -10.12 -5.63
CA GLU A 64 11.37 -10.49 -4.25
C GLU A 64 10.39 -9.90 -3.23
N ILE A 65 10.03 -8.61 -3.37
CA ILE A 65 9.04 -7.96 -2.50
C ILE A 65 7.66 -8.63 -2.63
N ILE A 66 7.27 -8.97 -3.86
CA ILE A 66 5.99 -9.64 -4.14
C ILE A 66 5.96 -11.04 -3.52
N ASP A 67 7.02 -11.82 -3.70
CA ASP A 67 7.13 -13.16 -3.12
C ASP A 67 7.09 -13.10 -1.59
N LEU A 68 7.80 -12.13 -1.01
CA LEU A 68 7.83 -11.90 0.42
C LEU A 68 6.43 -11.61 1.00
N TYR A 69 5.58 -10.85 0.28
CA TYR A 69 4.19 -10.64 0.69
C TYR A 69 3.43 -11.96 0.84
N TYR A 70 3.54 -12.85 -0.16
CA TYR A 70 2.85 -14.14 -0.13
C TYR A 70 3.42 -15.08 0.95
N ASP A 71 4.73 -15.02 1.19
CA ASP A 71 5.37 -15.85 2.19
C ASP A 71 4.98 -15.45 3.62
N ILE A 72 4.81 -14.15 3.89
CA ILE A 72 4.30 -13.66 5.20
C ILE A 72 2.91 -14.23 5.49
N GLN A 73 2.02 -14.27 4.50
CA GLN A 73 0.67 -14.81 4.69
C GLN A 73 0.68 -16.32 4.98
N LYS A 74 1.67 -17.05 4.48
CA LYS A 74 1.78 -18.51 4.65
C LYS A 74 2.51 -18.89 5.94
N LYS A 75 3.61 -18.21 6.24
CA LYS A 75 4.55 -18.53 7.34
C LYS A 75 5.14 -17.24 7.93
N PRO A 76 4.35 -16.44 8.67
CA PRO A 76 4.79 -15.13 9.12
C PRO A 76 6.01 -15.21 10.05
N SER A 77 6.01 -16.12 11.02
CA SER A 77 7.15 -16.38 11.92
C SER A 77 8.48 -16.66 11.20
N ALA A 78 8.44 -17.40 10.09
CA ALA A 78 9.65 -17.72 9.32
C ALA A 78 10.23 -16.49 8.58
N GLN A 79 9.44 -15.43 8.38
CA GLN A 79 9.85 -14.23 7.67
C GLN A 79 10.27 -13.09 8.58
N ILE A 80 10.06 -13.18 9.90
CA ILE A 80 10.38 -12.09 10.84
C ILE A 80 11.87 -11.73 10.77
N GLU A 81 12.77 -12.71 10.91
CA GLU A 81 14.23 -12.45 10.89
C GLU A 81 14.68 -11.89 9.53
N ASN A 82 14.13 -12.41 8.43
CA ASN A 82 14.39 -11.90 7.08
C ASN A 82 13.96 -10.42 6.94
N LEU A 83 12.77 -10.07 7.44
CA LEU A 83 12.25 -8.71 7.42
C LEU A 83 13.04 -7.76 8.33
N GLU A 84 13.48 -8.21 9.50
CA GLU A 84 14.36 -7.45 10.39
C GLU A 84 15.68 -7.13 9.67
N ASN A 85 16.32 -8.12 9.03
CA ASN A 85 17.53 -7.93 8.22
C ASN A 85 17.30 -6.97 7.04
N LYS A 86 16.18 -7.10 6.31
CA LYS A 86 15.85 -6.17 5.22
C LYS A 86 15.62 -4.75 5.70
N LEU A 87 15.12 -4.56 6.92
CA LEU A 87 14.98 -3.22 7.49
C LEU A 87 16.32 -2.60 7.91
N GLU A 88 17.32 -3.41 8.23
CA GLU A 88 18.69 -2.93 8.44
C GLU A 88 19.35 -2.54 7.12
N GLU A 89 19.17 -3.34 6.07
CA GLU A 89 19.77 -3.12 4.74
C GLU A 89 19.07 -2.01 3.94
N TYR A 90 17.74 -1.97 4.01
CA TYR A 90 16.87 -1.05 3.26
C TYR A 90 15.96 -0.25 4.19
N PRO A 91 16.54 0.54 5.11
CA PRO A 91 15.76 1.21 6.16
C PRO A 91 14.84 2.30 5.61
N ASP A 92 15.02 2.75 4.37
CA ASP A 92 14.23 3.81 3.70
C ASP A 92 13.12 3.26 2.79
N ILE A 93 12.95 1.93 2.71
CA ILE A 93 11.87 1.30 1.97
C ILE A 93 10.68 1.06 2.90
N GLN A 94 9.58 1.80 2.70
CA GLN A 94 8.48 1.81 3.66
C GLN A 94 7.72 0.49 3.72
N ILE A 95 7.68 -0.27 2.62
CA ILE A 95 6.90 -1.51 2.55
C ILE A 95 7.41 -2.58 3.52
N PHE A 96 8.70 -2.59 3.87
CA PHE A 96 9.25 -3.54 4.84
C PHE A 96 8.74 -3.29 6.26
N TYR A 97 8.44 -2.03 6.61
CA TYR A 97 7.81 -1.72 7.90
C TYR A 97 6.38 -2.29 7.96
N ASN A 98 5.64 -2.19 6.85
CA ASN A 98 4.30 -2.76 6.75
C ASN A 98 4.31 -4.29 6.80
N TYR A 99 5.27 -4.91 6.12
CA TYR A 99 5.41 -6.36 6.11
C TYR A 99 5.82 -6.91 7.47
N LEU A 100 6.77 -6.26 8.16
CA LEU A 100 7.13 -6.65 9.51
C LEU A 100 5.99 -6.41 10.51
N PHE A 101 5.25 -5.31 10.37
CA PHE A 101 4.01 -5.10 11.13
C PHE A 101 3.04 -6.28 10.94
N THR A 102 2.79 -6.65 9.69
CA THR A 102 1.84 -7.72 9.34
C THR A 102 2.31 -9.05 9.90
N ALA A 103 3.59 -9.38 9.76
CA ALA A 103 4.15 -10.62 10.30
C ALA A 103 4.01 -10.70 11.83
N TYR A 104 4.36 -9.63 12.55
CA TYR A 104 4.16 -9.58 14.01
C TYR A 104 2.69 -9.67 14.40
N HIS A 105 1.80 -8.99 13.67
CA HIS A 105 0.37 -9.03 13.98
C HIS A 105 -0.24 -10.43 13.76
N LEU A 106 0.15 -11.12 12.67
CA LEU A 106 -0.31 -12.49 12.40
C LEU A 106 0.20 -13.51 13.42
N GLU A 107 1.33 -13.25 14.06
CA GLU A 107 1.90 -14.06 15.15
C GLU A 107 1.47 -13.56 16.54
N GLU A 108 0.43 -12.71 16.61
CA GLU A 108 -0.13 -12.16 17.86
C GLU A 108 0.92 -11.42 18.73
N MET A 109 2.00 -10.93 18.10
CA MET A 109 3.08 -10.17 18.75
C MET A 109 2.76 -8.68 18.77
N ASP A 110 1.59 -8.31 19.28
CA ASP A 110 1.02 -6.97 19.13
C ASP A 110 1.98 -5.86 19.59
N ASN A 111 2.69 -6.03 20.71
CA ASN A 111 3.66 -5.04 21.19
C ASN A 111 4.78 -4.74 20.18
N LYS A 112 5.25 -5.75 19.44
CA LYS A 112 6.27 -5.55 18.40
C LYS A 112 5.68 -4.95 17.13
N ALA A 113 4.47 -5.38 16.74
CA ALA A 113 3.72 -4.76 15.64
C ALA A 113 3.53 -3.26 15.90
N LEU A 114 3.20 -2.90 17.13
CA LEU A 114 3.05 -1.52 17.57
C LEU A 114 4.34 -0.70 17.46
N GLU A 115 5.45 -1.25 17.97
CA GLU A 115 6.75 -0.57 17.90
C GLU A 115 7.16 -0.29 16.46
N ILE A 116 6.99 -1.27 15.56
CA ILE A 116 7.38 -1.09 14.16
C ILE A 116 6.44 -0.11 13.43
N ALA A 117 5.15 -0.10 13.76
CA ALA A 117 4.20 0.89 13.26
C ALA A 117 4.60 2.32 13.66
N GLU A 118 4.91 2.53 14.95
CA GLU A 118 5.35 3.83 15.46
C GLU A 118 6.67 4.28 14.82
N LYS A 119 7.62 3.34 14.67
CA LYS A 119 8.92 3.62 14.02
C LYS A 119 8.73 4.02 12.55
N GLY A 120 7.88 3.30 11.82
CA GLY A 120 7.55 3.60 10.42
C GLY A 120 6.84 4.94 10.28
N ALA A 121 5.85 5.21 11.13
CA ALA A 121 5.11 6.47 11.15
C ALA A 121 6.00 7.70 11.42
N LYS A 122 6.91 7.60 12.41
CA LYS A 122 7.88 8.66 12.73
C LYS A 122 8.86 8.91 11.59
N LYS A 123 9.27 7.84 10.90
CA LYS A 123 10.27 7.92 9.83
C LYS A 123 9.69 8.41 8.49
N PHE A 124 8.45 8.03 8.21
CA PHE A 124 7.78 8.34 6.95
C PHE A 124 6.46 9.06 7.25
N PRO A 125 6.51 10.37 7.59
CA PRO A 125 5.31 11.13 7.94
C PRO A 125 4.29 11.19 6.80
N ASP A 126 4.77 11.07 5.54
CA ASP A 126 3.95 11.06 4.33
C ASP A 126 3.44 9.67 3.92
N TYR A 127 3.82 8.63 4.66
CA TYR A 127 3.39 7.26 4.39
C TYR A 127 2.07 6.97 5.07
N ILE A 128 1.01 6.88 4.25
CA ILE A 128 -0.38 6.72 4.70
C ILE A 128 -0.54 5.47 5.57
N THR A 129 0.11 4.37 5.18
CA THR A 129 0.11 3.15 5.97
C THR A 129 0.63 3.38 7.39
N GLY A 130 1.66 4.22 7.60
CA GLY A 130 2.12 4.56 8.94
C GLY A 130 1.01 5.16 9.82
N LYS A 131 0.19 6.05 9.26
CA LYS A 131 -0.97 6.62 9.98
C LYS A 131 -2.06 5.57 10.22
N ILE A 132 -2.33 4.72 9.24
CA ILE A 132 -3.29 3.60 9.37
C ILE A 132 -2.90 2.70 10.54
N LEU A 133 -1.65 2.25 10.57
CA LEU A 133 -1.15 1.36 11.60
C LEU A 133 -1.24 1.99 13.01
N TYR A 134 -0.98 3.30 13.11
CA TYR A 134 -1.16 4.03 14.36
C TYR A 134 -2.64 4.10 14.82
N ILE A 135 -3.58 4.30 13.89
CA ILE A 135 -5.02 4.30 14.21
C ILE A 135 -5.43 2.91 14.72
N GLU A 136 -5.04 1.85 14.01
CA GLU A 136 -5.34 0.47 14.39
C GLU A 136 -4.79 0.12 15.77
N SER A 137 -3.56 0.52 16.02
CA SER A 137 -2.89 0.43 17.31
C SER A 137 -3.70 1.04 18.46
N CYS A 138 -4.14 2.29 18.28
CA CYS A 138 -4.92 3.00 19.28
C CYS A 138 -6.28 2.33 19.50
N ILE A 139 -6.91 1.81 18.44
CA ILE A 139 -8.17 1.06 18.54
C ILE A 139 -7.98 -0.22 19.37
N GLN A 140 -6.93 -0.99 19.10
CA GLN A 140 -6.63 -2.24 19.83
C GLN A 140 -6.40 -1.99 21.32
N LYS A 141 -5.70 -0.91 21.67
CA LYS A 141 -5.42 -0.52 23.06
C LYS A 141 -6.56 0.23 23.75
N ASN A 142 -7.65 0.50 23.04
CA ASN A 142 -8.74 1.37 23.51
C ASN A 142 -8.27 2.78 23.91
N GLU A 143 -7.24 3.29 23.21
CA GLU A 143 -6.64 4.62 23.39
C GLU A 143 -7.14 5.61 22.31
N LEU A 144 -8.45 5.62 22.06
CA LEU A 144 -9.06 6.40 20.98
C LEU A 144 -8.80 7.91 21.10
N ASN A 145 -8.60 8.40 22.33
CA ASN A 145 -8.32 9.80 22.62
C ASN A 145 -6.97 10.29 22.07
N LYS A 146 -6.03 9.40 21.71
CA LYS A 146 -4.74 9.78 21.12
C LYS A 146 -4.80 10.02 19.61
N ILE A 147 -5.87 9.58 18.95
CA ILE A 147 -5.99 9.64 17.49
C ILE A 147 -6.18 11.09 17.01
N PRO A 148 -7.08 11.92 17.58
CA PRO A 148 -7.26 13.31 17.14
C PRO A 148 -5.96 14.13 17.19
N ASP A 149 -5.24 14.07 18.31
CA ASP A 149 -3.98 14.81 18.50
C ASP A 149 -2.91 14.38 17.48
N TYR A 150 -2.78 13.07 17.23
CA TYR A 150 -1.82 12.54 16.27
C TYR A 150 -2.14 12.92 14.82
N LEU A 151 -3.42 13.04 14.50
CA LEU A 151 -3.90 13.41 13.17
C LEU A 151 -4.06 14.92 13.00
N ASP A 152 -3.76 15.74 14.00
CA ASP A 152 -3.97 17.19 13.98
C ASP A 152 -5.44 17.53 13.63
N GLU A 153 -6.37 16.75 14.20
CA GLU A 153 -7.82 16.80 13.94
C GLU A 153 -8.24 16.66 12.47
N LYS A 154 -7.38 16.09 11.62
CA LYS A 154 -7.66 15.84 10.20
C LYS A 154 -8.11 14.41 9.97
N TYR A 155 -9.30 14.24 9.41
CA TYR A 155 -9.93 12.92 9.29
C TYR A 155 -10.05 12.44 7.84
N THR A 156 -9.72 13.28 6.87
CA THR A 156 -9.68 12.90 5.45
C THR A 156 -8.25 12.86 4.93
N TYR A 157 -8.00 11.98 3.95
CA TYR A 157 -6.69 11.88 3.31
C TYR A 157 -6.30 13.18 2.58
N LYS A 158 -7.27 13.95 2.07
CA LYS A 158 -7.04 15.26 1.43
C LYS A 158 -6.51 16.30 2.42
N GLU A 159 -7.01 16.27 3.66
CA GLU A 159 -6.54 17.18 4.71
C GLU A 159 -5.16 16.77 5.23
N LEU A 160 -4.92 15.46 5.35
CA LEU A 160 -3.65 14.91 5.83
C LEU A 160 -2.52 15.03 4.81
N PHE A 161 -2.82 14.94 3.52
CA PHE A 161 -1.84 14.91 2.43
C PHE A 161 -2.25 15.83 1.27
N PRO A 162 -2.39 17.15 1.49
CA PRO A 162 -2.93 18.08 0.50
C PRO A 162 -2.09 18.16 -0.78
N GLU A 163 -0.78 17.92 -0.69
CA GLU A 163 0.13 17.96 -1.83
C GLU A 163 0.21 16.63 -2.62
N LYS A 164 -0.35 15.53 -2.07
CA LYS A 164 -0.31 14.22 -2.74
C LYS A 164 -1.47 14.14 -3.74
N GLY A 165 -1.13 14.14 -5.03
CA GLY A 165 -2.10 14.00 -6.13
C GLY A 165 -2.37 12.56 -6.57
N ILE A 166 -1.54 11.60 -6.12
CA ILE A 166 -1.63 10.19 -6.53
C ILE A 166 -1.51 9.30 -5.30
N TYR A 167 -2.42 8.35 -5.15
CA TYR A 167 -2.52 7.46 -3.99
C TYR A 167 -2.50 6.01 -4.43
N HIS A 168 -2.00 5.13 -3.58
CA HIS A 168 -2.23 3.72 -3.83
C HIS A 168 -3.68 3.36 -3.46
N ILE A 169 -4.37 2.56 -4.28
CA ILE A 169 -5.80 2.29 -4.02
C ILE A 169 -6.01 1.63 -2.64
N PHE A 170 -5.14 0.68 -2.27
CA PHE A 170 -5.21 0.03 -0.96
C PHE A 170 -4.87 0.97 0.19
N GLU A 171 -4.11 2.04 -0.02
CA GLU A 171 -3.89 3.05 1.04
C GLU A 171 -5.22 3.72 1.39
N ILE A 172 -6.02 4.06 0.38
CA ILE A 172 -7.29 4.77 0.58
C ILE A 172 -8.37 3.85 1.13
N LEU A 173 -8.44 2.61 0.64
CA LEU A 173 -9.38 1.61 1.18
C LEU A 173 -9.09 1.34 2.66
N HIS A 174 -7.83 1.07 3.02
CA HIS A 174 -7.46 0.82 4.43
C HIS A 174 -7.60 2.07 5.30
N PHE A 175 -7.27 3.26 4.79
CA PHE A 175 -7.43 4.50 5.56
C PHE A 175 -8.89 4.74 5.93
N ASN A 176 -9.80 4.64 4.97
CA ASN A 176 -11.24 4.77 5.25
C ASN A 176 -11.73 3.66 6.18
N TYR A 177 -11.20 2.44 6.07
CA TYR A 177 -11.58 1.35 6.97
C TYR A 177 -11.15 1.64 8.43
N ALA A 178 -9.88 2.04 8.64
CA ALA A 178 -9.36 2.38 9.96
C ALA A 178 -10.09 3.58 10.57
N MET A 179 -10.29 4.64 9.76
CA MET A 179 -11.01 5.84 10.18
C MET A 179 -12.47 5.55 10.53
N GLY A 180 -13.15 4.74 9.70
CA GLY A 180 -14.52 4.32 9.95
C GLY A 180 -14.67 3.56 11.27
N LYS A 181 -13.72 2.67 11.60
CA LYS A 181 -13.71 1.99 12.91
C LYS A 181 -13.53 2.97 14.06
N PHE A 182 -12.55 3.88 13.96
CA PHE A 182 -12.33 4.92 14.97
C PHE A 182 -13.58 5.76 15.21
N LEU A 183 -14.21 6.27 14.14
CA LEU A 183 -15.42 7.09 14.21
C LEU A 183 -16.58 6.28 14.81
N ALA A 184 -16.76 5.02 14.41
CA ALA A 184 -17.79 4.16 14.96
C ALA A 184 -17.61 3.93 16.47
N LEU A 185 -16.37 3.71 16.93
CA LEU A 185 -16.08 3.45 18.35
C LEU A 185 -16.15 4.72 19.21
N SER A 186 -15.80 5.88 18.65
CA SER A 186 -16.11 7.21 19.23
C SER A 186 -17.61 7.51 19.17
N GLY A 187 -18.30 6.78 18.30
CA GLY A 187 -19.72 6.77 18.01
C GLY A 187 -20.24 8.02 17.31
N GLU A 188 -19.39 8.52 16.42
CA GLU A 188 -19.70 9.36 15.27
C GLU A 188 -20.20 8.44 14.14
N LYS A 189 -21.46 8.00 14.25
CA LYS A 189 -22.02 6.96 13.36
C LYS A 189 -22.08 7.43 11.91
N GLU A 190 -22.52 8.66 11.70
CA GLU A 190 -22.65 9.26 10.37
C GLU A 190 -21.29 9.33 9.67
N GLY A 191 -20.24 9.72 10.40
CA GLY A 191 -18.87 9.74 9.90
C GLY A 191 -18.37 8.34 9.51
N ALA A 192 -18.65 7.33 10.35
CA ALA A 192 -18.28 5.94 10.04
C ALA A 192 -19.00 5.40 8.79
N GLN A 193 -20.28 5.75 8.61
CA GLN A 193 -21.04 5.40 7.41
C GLN A 193 -20.47 6.06 6.17
N LYS A 194 -20.05 7.34 6.28
CA LYS A 194 -19.42 8.05 5.17
C LYS A 194 -18.13 7.37 4.71
N CYS A 195 -17.27 6.94 5.63
CA CYS A 195 -16.07 6.15 5.30
C CYS A 195 -16.43 4.85 4.56
N MET A 196 -17.50 4.17 4.97
CA MET A 196 -17.97 2.94 4.31
C MET A 196 -18.48 3.20 2.88
N GLU A 197 -19.20 4.31 2.67
CA GLU A 197 -19.65 4.74 1.35
C GLU A 197 -18.47 5.06 0.43
N ASP A 198 -17.44 5.72 0.96
CA ASP A 198 -16.24 6.06 0.20
C ASP A 198 -15.46 4.79 -0.21
N ILE A 199 -15.39 3.77 0.66
CA ILE A 199 -14.85 2.44 0.28
C ILE A 199 -15.69 1.84 -0.85
N LYS A 200 -17.03 1.82 -0.71
CA LYS A 200 -17.94 1.24 -1.70
C LYS A 200 -17.90 1.94 -3.05
N ALA A 201 -17.64 3.24 -3.07
CA ALA A 201 -17.48 4.01 -4.31
C ALA A 201 -16.20 3.63 -5.08
N ILE A 202 -15.16 3.18 -4.37
CA ILE A 202 -13.88 2.76 -4.97
C ILE A 202 -13.92 1.29 -5.36
N ASP A 203 -14.35 0.42 -4.45
CA ASP A 203 -14.44 -1.03 -4.64
C ASP A 203 -15.71 -1.56 -3.92
N PRO A 204 -16.82 -1.77 -4.66
CA PRO A 204 -18.08 -2.25 -4.09
C PRO A 204 -18.03 -3.64 -3.45
N ASP A 205 -17.07 -4.47 -3.86
CA ASP A 205 -16.91 -5.86 -3.39
C ASP A 205 -15.87 -5.99 -2.27
N CYS A 206 -15.29 -4.86 -1.84
CA CYS A 206 -14.27 -4.82 -0.80
C CYS A 206 -14.77 -5.45 0.51
N ILE A 207 -13.95 -6.33 1.09
CA ILE A 207 -14.25 -7.05 2.34
C ILE A 207 -14.52 -6.08 3.50
N PHE A 208 -13.86 -4.91 3.48
CA PHE A 208 -13.95 -3.89 4.52
C PHE A 208 -15.36 -3.33 4.70
N ILE A 209 -16.19 -3.33 3.65
CA ILE A 209 -17.58 -2.85 3.76
C ILE A 209 -18.35 -3.70 4.77
N LYS A 210 -18.26 -5.04 4.64
CA LYS A 210 -18.95 -5.98 5.55
C LYS A 210 -18.36 -5.94 6.95
N GLN A 211 -17.04 -5.78 7.07
CA GLN A 211 -16.37 -5.72 8.38
C GLN A 211 -16.73 -4.43 9.13
N LEU A 212 -16.70 -3.28 8.44
CA LEU A 212 -17.00 -1.98 9.03
C LEU A 212 -18.47 -1.88 9.45
N GLN A 213 -19.40 -2.41 8.63
CA GLN A 213 -20.82 -2.48 9.01
C GLN A 213 -21.02 -3.18 10.36
N LYS A 214 -20.36 -4.32 10.59
CA LYS A 214 -20.42 -5.03 11.88
C LYS A 214 -19.92 -4.18 13.05
N VAL A 215 -18.86 -3.40 12.84
CA VAL A 215 -18.32 -2.50 13.88
C VAL A 215 -19.31 -1.39 14.20
N ILE A 216 -19.90 -0.76 13.18
CA ILE A 216 -20.92 0.29 13.33
C ILE A 216 -22.12 -0.23 14.12
N ASP A 217 -22.63 -1.42 13.77
CA ASP A 217 -23.80 -2.01 14.43
C ASP A 217 -23.51 -2.34 15.90
N LYS A 218 -22.33 -2.91 16.19
CA LYS A 218 -21.90 -3.23 17.55
C LYS A 218 -21.77 -1.96 18.41
N ALA A 219 -21.14 -0.91 17.88
CA ALA A 219 -20.97 0.35 18.60
C ALA A 219 -22.31 1.04 18.92
N ALA A 220 -23.26 1.00 17.97
CA ALA A 220 -24.62 1.50 18.18
C ALA A 220 -25.35 0.74 19.30
N GLY A 221 -25.20 -0.59 19.34
CA GLY A 221 -25.76 -1.44 20.40
C GLY A 221 -25.26 -1.05 21.78
N VAL A 222 -23.93 -0.88 21.95
CA VAL A 222 -23.32 -0.50 23.24
C VAL A 222 -23.86 0.84 23.75
N LYS A 223 -23.97 1.87 22.88
CA LYS A 223 -24.54 3.17 23.26
C LYS A 223 -26.01 3.06 23.68
N PHE A 224 -26.80 2.22 23.00
CA PHE A 224 -28.19 1.97 23.37
C PHE A 224 -28.31 1.38 24.78
N TYR A 225 -27.54 0.33 25.09
CA TYR A 225 -27.54 -0.29 26.42
C TYR A 225 -27.10 0.68 27.52
N GLN A 226 -26.02 1.45 27.31
CA GLN A 226 -25.56 2.44 28.28
C GLN A 226 -26.62 3.53 28.56
N LYS A 227 -27.35 3.97 27.53
CA LYS A 227 -28.44 4.95 27.65
C LYS A 227 -29.61 4.39 28.47
N VAL A 228 -29.99 3.14 28.25
CA VAL A 228 -31.05 2.45 29.01
C VAL A 228 -30.65 2.32 30.48
N LEU A 229 -29.44 1.85 30.79
CA LEU A 229 -28.95 1.71 32.16
C LEU A 229 -28.89 3.04 32.92
N ARG A 230 -28.51 4.13 32.26
CA ARG A 230 -28.52 5.49 32.86
C ARG A 230 -29.92 5.98 33.21
N ARG A 231 -30.95 5.56 32.47
CA ARG A 231 -32.35 5.89 32.78
C ARG A 231 -32.82 5.15 34.02
N PHE A 232 -32.50 3.87 34.15
CA PHE A 232 -32.82 3.10 35.35
C PHE A 232 -32.13 3.64 36.61
N LYS A 233 -30.86 4.05 36.52
CA LYS A 233 -30.12 4.66 37.65
C LYS A 233 -30.61 6.06 38.07
N LYS A 234 -31.39 6.75 37.24
CA LYS A 234 -31.98 8.06 37.58
C LYS A 234 -33.42 7.97 38.12
N SER A 235 -33.98 6.76 38.15
CA SER A 235 -35.34 6.48 38.62
C SER A 235 -35.37 5.65 39.92
N SER A 236 -34.22 5.50 40.58
CA SER A 236 -34.04 4.99 41.94
C SER A 236 -33.35 6.05 42.78
#